data_AF-A0A3P7NF03-F1
#
_entry.id   AF-A0A3P7NF03-F1
#
_cell.length_a   1.000
_cell.length_b   1.000
_cell.length_c   1.000
_cell.angle_alpha   90.00
_cell.angle_beta   90.00
_cell.angle_gamma   90.00
#
_symmetry.space_group_name_H-M   'P 1'
#
loop_
_entity.id
_entity.type
_entity.pdbx_description
1 polymer ?
#
loop_
_entity_poly.entity_id
_entity_poly.type
_entity_poly.pdbx_seq_one_letter_code
_entity_poly.pdbx_strand_id
1 'polypeptide(L)' 'MSAETKQLTSEDFKLAEWVVIKQAQTERINEEEKEKWNLYYDDQKLWRSQSRLENSELDDDSKHPIYLPRHNAVRGS' A
#
# COMPACT_ATOMS: atom_id res chain seq x y z
N MET A 1 -3.28 25.24 -6.42
CA MET A 1 -2.02 24.50 -6.22
C MET A 1 -2.34 23.03 -6.41
N SER A 2 -2.03 22.46 -7.57
CA SER A 2 -2.31 21.05 -7.86
C SER A 2 -1.24 20.21 -7.18
N ALA A 3 -1.63 19.41 -6.19
CA ALA A 3 -0.73 18.40 -5.64
C ALA A 3 -0.48 17.37 -6.74
N GLU A 4 0.71 17.37 -7.33
CA GLU A 4 1.19 16.30 -8.19
C GLU A 4 1.13 15.00 -7.39
N THR A 5 0.16 14.14 -7.68
CA THR A 5 0.10 12.79 -7.12
C THR A 5 1.24 11.98 -7.73
N LYS A 6 2.41 12.00 -7.10
CA LYS A 6 3.49 11.07 -7.42
C LYS A 6 2.91 9.66 -7.32
N GLN A 7 2.75 9.01 -8.47
CA GLN A 7 2.29 7.63 -8.51
C GLN A 7 3.37 6.78 -7.84
N LEU A 8 3.01 6.19 -6.71
CA LEU A 8 3.87 5.24 -6.02
C LEU A 8 4.00 4.01 -6.91
N THR A 9 5.24 3.67 -7.24
CA THR A 9 5.57 2.51 -8.07
C THR A 9 5.63 1.26 -7.23
N SER A 10 5.57 0.09 -7.86
CA SER A 10 5.82 -1.20 -7.18
C SER A 10 7.16 -1.22 -6.44
N GLU A 11 8.16 -0.50 -6.94
CA GLU A 11 9.47 -0.37 -6.29
C GLU A 11 9.40 0.46 -5.00
N ASP A 12 8.61 1.54 -4.99
CA ASP A 12 8.38 2.35 -3.78
C ASP A 12 7.71 1.52 -2.70
N PHE A 13 6.74 0.66 -3.06
CA PHE A 13 6.09 -0.24 -2.11
C PHE A 13 7.05 -1.29 -1.55
N LYS A 14 7.88 -1.90 -2.40
CA LYS A 14 8.93 -2.84 -1.96
C LYS A 14 9.94 -2.17 -1.03
N LEU A 15 10.32 -0.94 -1.33
CA LEU A 15 11.22 -0.15 -0.49
C LEU A 15 10.59 0.13 0.87
N ALA A 16 9.33 0.57 0.89
CA ALA A 16 8.60 0.84 2.13
C ALA A 16 8.46 -0.43 3.00
N GLU A 17 8.11 -1.57 2.40
CA GLU A 17 8.04 -2.86 3.10
C GLU A 17 9.40 -3.25 3.71
N TRP A 18 10.47 -3.13 2.94
CA TRP A 18 11.82 -3.42 3.42
C TRP A 18 12.24 -2.52 4.58
N VAL A 19 11.92 -1.22 4.52
CA VAL A 19 12.21 -0.25 5.60
C VAL A 19 11.48 -0.65 6.88
N VAL A 20 10.19 -0.96 6.79
CA VAL A 20 9.37 -1.36 7.96
C VAL A 20 9.90 -2.65 8.58
N ILE A 21 10.21 -3.67 7.78
CA ILE A 21 10.80 -4.92 8.28
C ILE A 21 12.14 -4.63 8.98
N LYS A 22 13.03 -3.83 8.37
CA LYS A 22 14.30 -3.43 8.98
C LYS A 22 14.11 -2.72 10.33
N GLN A 23 13.12 -1.86 10.44
CA GLN A 23 12.81 -1.18 11.69
C GLN A 23 12.24 -2.14 12.74
N ALA A 24 11.38 -3.08 12.35
CA ALA A 24 10.86 -4.12 13.23
C ALA A 24 11.98 -5.00 13.82
N GLN A 25 12.95 -5.38 12.98
CA GLN A 25 14.12 -6.18 13.38
C GLN A 25 15.06 -5.45 14.34
N THR A 26 15.10 -4.12 14.27
CA THR A 26 15.94 -3.29 15.15
C THR A 26 15.18 -2.76 16.37
N GLU A 27 13.98 -3.28 16.63
CA GLU A 27 13.10 -2.86 17.74
C GLU A 27 12.79 -1.35 17.73
N ARG A 28 12.82 -0.74 16.54
CA ARG A 28 12.63 0.71 16.34
C ARG A 28 11.19 1.14 16.08
N ILE A 29 10.24 0.20 16.05
CA ILE A 29 8.80 0.45 15.87
C ILE A 29 8.02 -0.19 17.00
N ASN A 30 6.90 0.45 17.35
CA ASN A 30 6.04 -0.01 18.45
C ASN A 30 5.13 -1.18 18.02
N GLU A 31 4.40 -1.75 18.98
CA GLU A 31 3.47 -2.87 18.71
C GLU A 31 2.30 -2.46 17.82
N GLU A 32 1.80 -1.22 17.96
CA GLU A 32 0.72 -0.67 17.12
C GLU A 32 1.12 -0.60 15.64
N GLU A 33 2.37 -0.21 15.35
CA GLU A 33 2.94 -0.19 14.01
C GLU A 33 3.10 -1.61 13.47
N LYS A 34 3.53 -2.56 14.31
CA LYS A 34 3.63 -3.98 13.91
C LYS A 34 2.26 -4.54 13.54
N GLU A 35 1.23 -4.25 14.32
CA GLU A 35 -0.16 -4.66 14.03
C GLU A 35 -0.68 -3.97 12.76
N LYS A 36 -0.50 -2.66 12.63
CA LYS A 36 -0.90 -1.88 11.45
C LYS A 36 -0.32 -2.42 10.15
N TRP A 37 0.93 -2.87 10.20
CA TRP A 37 1.63 -3.44 9.04
C TRP A 37 1.45 -4.95 8.90
N ASN A 38 0.63 -5.59 9.75
CA ASN A 38 0.43 -7.04 9.79
C ASN A 38 1.76 -7.80 9.81
N LEU A 39 2.71 -7.31 10.63
CA LEU A 39 3.99 -7.95 10.82
C LEU A 39 3.81 -9.14 11.77
N TYR A 40 4.39 -10.26 11.40
CA TYR A 40 4.44 -11.45 12.23
C TYR A 40 5.88 -11.84 12.50
N TYR A 41 6.08 -12.51 13.63
CA TYR A 41 7.37 -13.06 13.99
C TYR A 41 7.40 -14.52 13.56
N ASP A 42 8.26 -14.81 12.58
CA ASP A 42 8.43 -16.16 12.02
C ASP A 42 9.21 -17.07 12.99
N ASP A 43 9.12 -18.39 12.80
CA ASP A 43 9.83 -19.42 13.57
C ASP A 43 11.36 -19.22 13.54
N GLN A 44 11.87 -18.52 12.52
CA GLN A 44 13.26 -18.11 12.39
C GLN A 44 13.64 -16.89 13.24
N LYS A 45 12.75 -16.42 14.12
CA LYS A 45 12.95 -15.23 14.94
C LYS A 45 13.14 -13.95 14.13
N LEU A 46 12.46 -13.87 12.99
CA LEU A 46 12.50 -12.73 12.08
C LEU A 46 11.10 -12.14 11.91
N TRP A 47 10.99 -10.83 12.07
CA TRP A 47 9.84 -10.07 11.61
C TRP A 47 9.70 -10.16 10.08
N ARG A 48 8.52 -10.55 9.62
CA ARG A 48 8.10 -10.56 8.21
C ARG A 48 6.76 -9.84 8.09
N SER A 49 6.49 -9.23 6.94
CA SER A 49 5.17 -8.72 6.59
C SER A 49 4.34 -9.84 5.96
N GLN A 50 3.06 -9.96 6.34
CA GLN A 50 2.09 -10.58 5.44
C GLN A 50 1.81 -9.55 4.35
N SER A 51 2.17 -9.87 3.11
CA SER A 51 2.07 -8.91 2.01
C SER A 51 0.63 -8.44 1.87
N ARG A 52 0.39 -7.12 2.02
CA ARG A 52 -0.94 -6.52 1.80
C ARG A 52 -1.47 -6.71 0.37
N LEU A 53 -0.60 -7.12 -0.54
CA LEU A 53 -0.92 -7.31 -1.95
C LEU A 53 -1.58 -8.67 -2.23
N GLU A 54 -1.33 -9.69 -1.41
CA GLU A 54 -1.88 -11.05 -1.64
C GLU A 54 -3.36 -11.17 -1.23
N ASN A 55 -3.87 -10.24 -0.41
CA ASN A 55 -5.27 -10.15 -0.01
C ASN A 55 -6.03 -8.95 -0.62
N SER A 56 -5.43 -8.25 -1.59
CA SER A 56 -6.22 -7.32 -2.39
C SER A 56 -6.94 -8.13 -3.47
N GLU A 57 -8.18 -8.55 -3.21
CA GLU A 57 -9.17 -9.00 -4.21
C GLU A 57 -9.53 -7.87 -5.19
N LEU A 58 -8.51 -7.29 -5.83
CA LEU A 58 -8.72 -6.35 -6.91
C LEU A 58 -8.19 -7.04 -8.15
N ASP A 59 -9.12 -7.58 -8.92
CA ASP A 59 -8.91 -7.85 -10.34
C ASP A 59 -8.15 -6.67 -10.96
N ASP A 60 -7.16 -6.97 -11.81
CA ASP A 60 -6.27 -5.97 -12.42
C ASP A 60 -7.03 -4.79 -13.06
N ASP A 61 -8.26 -5.02 -13.51
CA ASP A 61 -9.17 -4.02 -14.09
C ASP A 61 -10.02 -3.21 -13.09
N SER A 62 -10.19 -3.65 -11.84
CA SER A 62 -11.07 -2.98 -10.85
C SER A 62 -10.33 -2.05 -9.88
N LYS A 63 -9.00 -1.88 -10.02
CA LYS A 63 -8.20 -0.97 -9.18
C LYS A 63 -8.54 0.53 -9.36
N HIS A 64 -9.30 0.88 -10.39
CA HIS A 64 -9.62 2.27 -10.71
C HIS A 64 -11.07 2.44 -11.18
N PRO A 65 -12.06 2.55 -10.28
CA PRO A 65 -13.31 3.16 -10.69
C PRO A 65 -13.02 4.66 -10.91
N ILE A 66 -12.82 5.06 -12.17
CA ILE A 66 -12.87 6.47 -12.56
C ILE A 66 -14.27 6.96 -12.23
N TYR A 67 -14.42 7.61 -11.09
CA TYR A 67 -15.65 8.27 -10.71
C TYR A 67 -15.81 9.52 -11.59
N LEU A 68 -16.61 9.40 -12.66
CA LEU A 68 -17.08 10.56 -13.41
C LEU A 68 -18.27 11.18 -12.65
N PRO A 69 -18.16 12.42 -12.14
CA PRO A 69 -19.29 13.12 -11.58
C PRO A 69 -20.37 13.24 -12.65
N ARG A 70 -21.59 12.86 -12.28
CA ARG A 70 -22.73 12.61 -13.16
C ARG A 70 -23.23 13.83 -13.96
N HIS A 71 -22.56 14.99 -13.92
CA HIS A 71 -23.05 16.26 -14.44
C HIS A 71 -21.90 17.11 -15.03
N ASN A 72 -21.48 16.83 -16.27
CA ASN A 72 -21.22 17.91 -17.22
C ASN A 72 -21.41 17.39 -18.64
N ALA A 73 -22.38 17.97 -19.35
CA ALA A 73 -22.89 17.48 -20.62
C ALA A 73 -21.82 17.56 -21.73
N VAL A 74 -21.59 16.45 -22.44
CA VAL A 74 -21.02 16.50 -23.79
C VAL A 74 -22.09 17.10 -24.69
N ARG A 75 -22.09 18.43 -24.83
CA ARG A 75 -22.89 19.12 -25.83
C ARG A 75 -22.19 18.89 -27.18
N GLY A 76 -22.75 18.00 -27.98
CA GLY A 76 -22.37 17.83 -29.37
C GLY A 76 -22.69 19.10 -30.16
N SER A 77 -21.73 19.52 -30.99
CA SER A 77 -21.88 20.43 -32.12
C SER A 77 -20.92 19.99 -33.19
#